data_AF-A0A2D5YWP7-F1
#
_entry.id   AF-A0A2D5YWP7-F1
#
_cell.length_a   1.000
_cell.length_b   1.000
_cell.length_c   1.000
_cell.angle_alpha   90.00
_cell.angle_beta   90.00
_cell.angle_gamma   90.00
#
_symmetry.space_group_name_H-M   'P 1'
#
loop_
_entity.id
_entity.type
_entity.pdbx_description
1 polymer ?
#
loop_
_entity_poly.entity_id
_entity_poly.type
_entity_poly.pdbx_seq_one_letter_code
_entity_poly.pdbx_strand_id
1 'polypeptide(L)'
;MTDSPDWTWQDGWILMSLFLAHGESGAALHEIIAMADATNHAIPTPKELNSAFTKFTQRDLVEVIDERYVLAAEHLPGIKKAHDGRGGLFKSSDKGCKWLSKANLTLSNDRVIELSDTEVTAAYWQYRKESEQRKPR
;
A
#
# COMPACT_ATOMS: atom_id res chain seq x y z
N MET A 1 -8.46 -19.88 -17.15
CA MET A 1 -8.74 -19.80 -15.71
C MET A 1 -8.11 -18.51 -15.23
N THR A 2 -8.91 -17.56 -14.74
CA THR A 2 -8.38 -16.32 -14.14
C THR A 2 -7.76 -16.68 -12.80
N ASP A 3 -6.43 -16.71 -12.74
CA ASP A 3 -5.67 -16.95 -11.52
C ASP A 3 -5.81 -15.71 -10.61
N SER A 4 -6.97 -15.60 -9.97
CA SER A 4 -7.26 -14.51 -9.05
C SER A 4 -6.45 -14.77 -7.79
N PRO A 5 -5.54 -13.88 -7.39
CA PRO A 5 -4.71 -14.11 -6.23
C PRO A 5 -5.58 -14.17 -4.98
N ASP A 6 -5.15 -14.96 -4.01
CA ASP A 6 -5.69 -14.87 -2.66
C ASP A 6 -5.25 -13.53 -2.06
N TRP A 7 -6.14 -12.55 -2.17
CA TRP A 7 -6.01 -11.26 -1.52
C TRP A 7 -6.24 -11.43 -0.02
N THR A 8 -5.24 -11.01 0.75
CA THR A 8 -5.26 -11.09 2.20
C THR A 8 -5.70 -9.76 2.81
N TRP A 9 -5.93 -9.79 4.11
CA TRP A 9 -6.17 -8.57 4.87
C TRP A 9 -4.97 -7.62 4.81
N GLN A 10 -3.75 -8.15 4.84
CA GLN A 10 -2.49 -7.41 4.73
C GLN A 10 -2.38 -6.68 3.39
N ASP A 11 -2.74 -7.33 2.28
CA ASP A 11 -2.76 -6.68 0.97
C ASP A 11 -3.74 -5.48 0.98
N GLY A 12 -4.92 -5.67 1.59
CA GLY A 12 -5.90 -4.60 1.74
C GLY A 12 -5.41 -3.42 2.60
N TRP A 13 -4.69 -3.72 3.68
CA TRP A 13 -4.06 -2.73 4.55
C TRP A 13 -3.02 -1.92 3.79
N ILE A 14 -2.06 -2.58 3.13
CA ILE A 14 -0.97 -1.93 2.39
C ILE A 14 -1.52 -1.10 1.22
N LEU A 15 -2.55 -1.58 0.51
CA LEU A 15 -3.22 -0.79 -0.53
C LEU A 15 -3.78 0.52 0.02
N MET A 16 -4.44 0.48 1.18
CA MET A 16 -5.04 1.67 1.79
C MET A 16 -4.00 2.62 2.37
N SER A 17 -2.93 2.08 2.95
CA SER A 17 -1.78 2.88 3.39
C SER A 17 -1.12 3.59 2.21
N LEU A 18 -0.93 2.88 1.09
CA LEU A 18 -0.43 3.47 -0.15
C LEU A 18 -1.38 4.56 -0.64
N PHE A 19 -2.69 4.28 -0.77
CA PHE A 19 -3.68 5.26 -1.22
C PHE A 19 -3.70 6.54 -0.35
N LEU A 20 -3.59 6.39 0.97
CA LEU A 20 -3.56 7.53 1.89
C LEU A 20 -2.24 8.32 1.82
N ALA A 21 -1.13 7.64 1.51
CA ALA A 21 0.17 8.26 1.32
C ALA A 21 0.34 8.85 -0.09
N HIS A 22 -0.49 8.42 -1.04
CA HIS A 22 -0.37 8.73 -2.46
C HIS A 22 -0.68 10.20 -2.72
N GLY A 23 0.39 11.00 -2.88
CA GLY A 23 0.33 12.36 -3.43
C GLY A 23 0.36 12.38 -4.96
N GLU A 24 0.53 13.56 -5.55
CA GLU A 24 0.56 13.74 -7.02
C GLU A 24 1.66 12.95 -7.73
N SER A 25 2.73 12.56 -7.02
CA SER A 25 3.89 11.86 -7.58
C SER A 25 4.05 10.43 -7.05
N GLY A 26 3.02 9.85 -6.43
CA GLY A 26 3.13 8.57 -5.71
C GLY A 26 3.65 8.73 -4.29
N ALA A 27 3.91 7.61 -3.62
CA ALA A 27 4.34 7.57 -2.22
C ALA A 27 5.71 6.90 -2.07
N ALA A 28 6.58 7.49 -1.27
CA ALA A 28 7.82 6.85 -0.83
C ALA A 28 7.55 5.82 0.27
N LEU A 29 8.46 4.86 0.46
CA LEU A 29 8.26 3.75 1.40
C LEU A 29 8.00 4.22 2.84
N HIS A 30 8.70 5.27 3.30
CA HIS A 30 8.49 5.83 4.65
C HIS A 30 7.11 6.47 4.82
N GLU A 31 6.55 7.07 3.76
CA GLU A 31 5.20 7.66 3.76
C GLU A 31 4.13 6.56 3.87
N ILE A 32 4.33 5.45 3.16
CA ILE A 32 3.46 4.27 3.22
C ILE A 32 3.50 3.65 4.62
N ILE A 33 4.69 3.47 5.20
CA ILE A 33 4.84 2.96 6.58
C ILE A 33 4.14 3.88 7.59
N ALA A 34 4.27 5.20 7.42
CA ALA A 34 3.61 6.17 8.30
C ALA A 34 2.08 6.01 8.25
N MET A 35 1.50 5.85 7.06
CA MET A 35 0.06 5.62 6.92
C MET A 35 -0.36 4.24 7.44
N ALA A 36 0.48 3.22 7.29
CA ALA A 36 0.22 1.89 7.81
C ALA A 36 0.11 1.89 9.35
N ASP A 37 1.04 2.56 10.03
CA ASP A 37 1.00 2.77 11.48
C ASP A 37 -0.23 3.58 11.89
N ALA A 38 -0.55 4.64 11.15
CA ALA A 38 -1.71 5.48 11.45
C ALA A 38 -3.05 4.72 11.34
N THR A 39 -3.19 3.78 10.40
CA THR A 39 -4.45 3.05 10.19
C THR A 39 -4.62 1.80 11.03
N ASN A 40 -3.52 1.18 11.49
CA ASN A 40 -3.55 -0.12 12.17
C ASN A 40 -2.67 -0.22 13.44
N HIS A 41 -1.94 0.83 13.81
CA HIS A 41 -0.98 0.81 14.93
C HIS A 41 0.04 -0.33 14.84
N ALA A 42 0.46 -0.64 13.62
CA ALA A 42 1.40 -1.72 13.32
C ALA A 42 2.34 -1.29 12.20
N ILE A 43 3.56 -1.82 12.20
CA ILE A 43 4.54 -1.60 11.13
C ILE A 43 4.53 -2.82 10.21
N PRO A 44 4.32 -2.65 8.89
CA PRO A 44 4.41 -3.73 7.94
C PRO A 44 5.80 -4.37 7.97
N THR A 45 5.85 -5.69 7.94
CA THR A 45 7.11 -6.43 7.79
C THR A 45 7.60 -6.39 6.34
N PRO A 46 8.91 -6.61 6.10
CA PRO A 46 9.45 -6.74 4.73
C PRO A 46 8.72 -7.81 3.91
N LYS A 47 8.39 -8.95 4.54
CA LYS A 47 7.64 -10.03 3.88
C LYS A 47 6.25 -9.58 3.42
N GLU A 48 5.53 -8.83 4.25
CA GLU A 48 4.19 -8.33 3.90
C GLU A 48 4.25 -7.31 2.77
N LEU A 49 5.21 -6.38 2.82
CA LEU A 49 5.43 -5.39 1.76
C LEU A 49 5.82 -6.04 0.44
N ASN A 50 6.77 -6.98 0.45
CA ASN A 50 7.19 -7.73 -0.73
C ASN A 50 6.05 -8.50 -1.37
N SER A 51 5.25 -9.21 -0.56
CA SER A 51 4.07 -9.91 -1.04
C SER A 51 3.08 -8.95 -1.70
N ALA A 52 2.69 -7.88 -1.00
CA ALA A 52 1.66 -6.97 -1.50
C ALA A 52 2.12 -6.22 -2.75
N PHE A 53 3.30 -5.59 -2.73
CA PHE A 53 3.81 -4.83 -3.87
C PHE A 53 4.12 -5.71 -5.07
N THR A 54 4.58 -6.94 -4.88
CA THR A 54 4.68 -7.91 -5.98
C THR A 54 3.32 -8.18 -6.59
N LYS A 55 2.30 -8.51 -5.79
CA LYS A 55 0.94 -8.75 -6.30
C LYS A 55 0.36 -7.55 -7.05
N PHE A 56 0.60 -6.33 -6.56
CA PHE A 56 0.11 -5.09 -7.17
C PHE A 56 0.82 -4.81 -8.49
N THR A 57 2.15 -4.92 -8.51
CA THR A 57 2.97 -4.63 -9.71
C THR A 57 2.70 -5.63 -10.82
N GLN A 58 2.56 -6.91 -10.48
CA GLN A 58 2.22 -7.97 -11.44
C GLN A 58 0.86 -7.81 -12.10
N ARG A 59 0.02 -6.90 -11.60
CA ARG A 59 -1.36 -6.67 -12.05
C ARG A 59 -1.60 -5.23 -12.48
N ASP A 60 -0.51 -4.51 -12.76
CA ASP A 60 -0.49 -3.10 -13.17
C ASP A 60 -1.28 -2.18 -12.22
N LEU A 61 -1.46 -2.58 -10.97
CA LEU A 61 -2.14 -1.75 -9.96
C LEU A 61 -1.22 -0.67 -9.42
N VAL A 62 0.08 -0.98 -9.34
CA VAL A 62 1.13 -0.10 -8.84
C VAL A 62 2.33 -0.15 -9.79
N GLU A 63 2.88 1.01 -10.08
CA GLU A 63 4.16 1.18 -10.74
C GLU A 63 5.18 1.77 -9.77
N VAL A 64 6.46 1.42 -9.91
CA VAL A 64 7.55 2.04 -9.16
C VAL A 64 8.33 2.96 -10.09
N ILE A 65 8.26 4.27 -9.83
CA ILE A 65 8.90 5.35 -10.60
C ILE A 65 9.73 6.17 -9.63
N ASP A 66 11.03 6.32 -9.88
CA ASP A 66 11.96 7.11 -9.04
C ASP A 66 11.79 6.81 -7.54
N GLU A 67 11.80 5.52 -7.17
CA GLU A 67 11.63 5.01 -5.79
C GLU A 67 10.27 5.32 -5.13
N ARG A 68 9.30 5.82 -5.91
CA ARG A 68 7.92 6.06 -5.46
C ARG A 68 6.97 5.03 -6.03
N TYR A 69 6.03 4.61 -5.19
CA TYR A 69 4.93 3.71 -5.54
C TYR A 69 3.74 4.54 -6.03
N VAL A 70 3.38 4.36 -7.29
CA VAL A 70 2.34 5.12 -8.00
C VAL A 70 1.17 4.19 -8.27
N LEU A 71 -0.02 4.52 -7.79
CA LEU A 71 -1.25 3.81 -8.13
C LEU A 71 -1.66 4.13 -9.57
N ALA A 72 -2.04 3.12 -10.33
CA ALA A 72 -2.53 3.30 -11.69
C ALA A 72 -3.83 4.13 -11.70
N ALA A 73 -3.88 5.12 -12.58
CA ALA A 73 -4.91 6.16 -12.57
C ALA A 73 -6.33 5.61 -12.80
N GLU A 74 -6.46 4.55 -13.59
CA GLU A 74 -7.70 3.83 -13.86
C GLU A 74 -8.32 3.20 -12.60
N HIS A 75 -7.51 2.88 -11.59
CA HIS A 75 -7.96 2.23 -10.36
C HIS A 75 -8.27 3.21 -9.23
N LEU A 76 -7.68 4.42 -9.27
CA LEU A 76 -7.85 5.45 -8.25
C LEU A 76 -9.32 5.74 -7.89
N PRO A 77 -10.26 5.95 -8.85
CA PRO A 77 -11.66 6.19 -8.51
C PRO A 77 -12.30 5.03 -7.73
N GLY A 78 -11.95 3.79 -8.08
CA GLY A 78 -12.44 2.58 -7.43
C GLY A 78 -11.92 2.45 -5.99
N ILE A 79 -10.62 2.67 -5.80
CA ILE A 79 -9.97 2.62 -4.49
C ILE A 79 -10.52 3.73 -3.60
N LYS A 80 -10.64 4.96 -4.11
CA LYS A 80 -11.23 6.09 -3.40
C LYS A 80 -12.67 5.79 -2.96
N LYS A 81 -13.50 5.23 -3.85
CA LYS A 81 -14.87 4.83 -3.50
C LYS A 81 -14.89 3.76 -2.40
N ALA A 82 -13.95 2.81 -2.41
CA ALA A 82 -13.83 1.81 -1.35
C ALA A 82 -13.42 2.46 -0.02
N HIS A 83 -12.43 3.35 -0.04
CA HIS A 83 -11.97 4.11 1.11
C HIS A 83 -13.11 4.93 1.74
N ASP A 84 -13.84 5.71 0.93
CA ASP A 84 -14.91 6.61 1.38
C ASP A 84 -16.21 5.89 1.79
N GLY A 85 -16.27 4.57 1.61
CA GLY A 85 -17.40 3.75 2.06
C GLY A 85 -17.63 3.81 3.57
N ARG A 86 -18.73 3.21 4.07
CA ARG A 86 -19.02 3.20 5.52
C ARG A 86 -17.96 2.43 6.32
N GLY A 87 -17.79 2.83 7.58
CA GLY A 87 -16.79 2.27 8.50
C GLY A 87 -15.55 3.17 8.52
N GLY A 88 -15.17 3.67 9.70
CA GLY A 88 -14.07 4.63 9.84
C GLY A 88 -12.70 4.10 9.40
N LEU A 89 -11.65 4.87 9.70
CA LEU A 89 -10.27 4.60 9.27
C LEU A 89 -9.79 3.17 9.59
N PHE A 90 -10.15 2.63 10.77
CA PHE A 90 -9.80 1.27 11.20
C PHE A 90 -10.46 0.15 10.39
N LYS A 91 -11.40 0.47 9.50
CA LYS A 91 -12.00 -0.46 8.54
C LYS A 91 -11.43 -0.34 7.13
N SER A 92 -10.44 0.53 6.92
CA SER A 92 -9.79 0.73 5.62
C SER A 92 -9.20 -0.57 5.08
N SER A 93 -8.45 -1.34 5.88
CA SER A 93 -7.86 -2.62 5.45
C SER A 93 -8.89 -3.62 4.92
N ASP A 94 -10.02 -3.78 5.63
CA ASP A 94 -11.14 -4.63 5.20
C ASP A 94 -11.73 -4.15 3.87
N LYS A 95 -11.84 -2.82 3.68
CA LYS A 95 -12.33 -2.21 2.44
C LYS A 95 -11.37 -2.43 1.28
N GLY A 96 -10.06 -2.28 1.51
CA GLY A 96 -9.02 -2.52 0.52
C GLY A 96 -9.01 -3.96 0.06
N CYS A 97 -9.04 -4.90 1.00
CA CYS A 97 -9.11 -6.33 0.70
C CYS A 97 -10.37 -6.68 -0.12
N LYS A 98 -11.55 -6.18 0.30
CA LYS A 98 -12.80 -6.36 -0.46
C LYS A 98 -12.77 -5.75 -1.86
N TRP A 99 -12.08 -4.62 -2.04
CA TRP A 99 -11.92 -4.00 -3.35
C TRP A 99 -11.03 -4.85 -4.23
N LEU A 100 -9.87 -5.27 -3.73
CA LEU A 100 -8.93 -6.14 -4.44
C LEU A 100 -9.60 -7.43 -4.93
N SER A 101 -10.40 -8.09 -4.08
CA SER A 101 -11.16 -9.30 -4.46
C SER A 101 -12.22 -9.07 -5.54
N LYS A 102 -12.64 -7.83 -5.79
CA LYS A 102 -13.70 -7.49 -6.76
C LYS A 102 -13.18 -6.79 -8.01
N ALA A 103 -11.95 -6.29 -7.97
CA ALA A 103 -11.37 -5.47 -9.04
C ALA A 103 -11.04 -6.27 -10.31
N ASN A 104 -11.16 -7.62 -10.29
CA ASN A 104 -10.88 -8.51 -11.41
C ASN A 104 -9.51 -8.24 -12.07
N LEU A 105 -8.50 -7.93 -11.25
CA LEU A 105 -7.15 -7.62 -11.69
C LEU A 105 -6.50 -8.86 -12.30
N THR A 106 -6.07 -8.76 -13.56
CA THR A 106 -5.41 -9.83 -14.29
C THR A 106 -3.91 -9.77 -14.08
N LEU A 107 -3.25 -10.94 -14.08
CA LEU A 107 -1.80 -11.01 -14.12
C LEU A 107 -1.31 -10.49 -15.47
N SER A 108 -0.50 -9.45 -15.44
CA SER A 108 0.05 -8.77 -16.63
C SER A 108 1.54 -9.02 -16.83
N ASN A 109 2.27 -9.26 -15.74
CA ASN A 109 3.71 -9.48 -15.76
C ASN A 109 4.16 -10.34 -14.56
N ASP A 110 5.44 -10.70 -14.53
CA ASP A 110 6.07 -11.52 -13.50
C ASP A 110 7.02 -10.72 -12.58
N ARG A 111 7.00 -9.39 -12.65
CA ARG A 111 7.90 -8.52 -11.88
C ARG A 111 7.74 -8.74 -10.39
N VAL A 112 8.83 -9.09 -9.73
CA VAL A 112 8.90 -9.23 -8.28
C VAL A 112 9.46 -7.95 -7.66
N ILE A 113 8.86 -7.52 -6.55
CA ILE A 113 9.40 -6.45 -5.72
C ILE A 113 10.14 -7.11 -4.55
N GLU A 114 11.41 -6.75 -4.41
CA GLU A 114 12.28 -7.20 -3.34
C GLU A 114 12.78 -6.00 -2.53
N LEU A 115 12.29 -5.90 -1.31
CA LEU A 115 12.67 -4.97 -0.27
C LEU A 115 13.42 -5.75 0.80
N SER A 116 14.66 -5.37 1.04
CA SER A 116 15.48 -5.90 2.11
C SER A 116 15.02 -5.40 3.48
N ASP A 117 15.37 -6.16 4.53
CA ASP A 117 15.16 -5.74 5.91
C ASP A 117 15.83 -4.38 6.19
N THR A 118 16.97 -4.11 5.58
CA THR A 118 17.71 -2.84 5.71
C THR A 118 16.94 -1.67 5.12
N GLU A 119 16.35 -1.82 3.93
CA GLU A 119 15.56 -0.76 3.28
C GLU A 119 14.30 -0.45 4.08
N VAL A 120 13.56 -1.46 4.53
CA VAL A 120 12.35 -1.28 5.34
C VAL A 120 12.70 -0.66 6.69
N THR A 121 13.80 -1.08 7.32
CA THR A 121 14.27 -0.49 8.58
C THR A 121 14.68 0.97 8.39
N ALA A 122 15.38 1.30 7.30
CA ALA A 122 15.76 2.68 6.99
C ALA A 122 14.52 3.58 6.78
N ALA A 123 13.53 3.09 6.03
CA ALA A 123 12.27 3.79 5.82
C ALA A 123 11.48 4.00 7.13
N TYR A 124 11.45 3.00 8.02
CA TYR A 124 10.87 3.14 9.36
C TYR A 124 11.56 4.25 10.17
N TRP A 125 12.89 4.29 10.19
CA TRP A 125 13.62 5.32 10.92
C TRP A 125 13.42 6.72 10.34
N GLN A 126 13.31 6.83 9.01
CA GLN A 126 12.96 8.09 8.36
C GLN A 126 11.58 8.58 8.80
N TYR A 127 10.56 7.71 8.73
CA TYR A 127 9.22 8.00 9.24
C TYR A 127 9.26 8.50 10.70
N ARG A 128 9.96 7.76 11.58
CA ARG A 128 10.06 8.11 13.01
C ARG A 128 10.67 9.49 13.21
N LYS A 129 11.77 9.79 12.53
CA LYS A 129 12.44 11.09 12.58
C LYS A 129 11.50 12.23 12.16
N GLU A 130 10.74 12.05 11.09
CA GLU A 130 9.77 13.05 10.62
C GLU A 130 8.61 13.23 11.60
N SER A 131 8.13 12.15 12.23
CA SER A 131 7.03 12.22 13.21
C SER A 131 7.41 13.01 14.47
N GLU A 132 8.66 12.92 14.90
CA GLU A 132 9.17 13.62 16.09
C GLU A 132 9.31 15.12 15.83
N GLN A 133 9.68 15.52 14.61
CA GLN A 133 9.78 16.92 14.21
C GLN A 133 8.42 17.62 14.08
N ARG A 134 7.33 16.87 13.90
CA ARG A 134 5.97 17.39 13.75
C ARG A 134 5.23 17.60 15.07
N LYS A 135 5.78 17.18 16.22
CA LYS A 135 5.13 17.40 17.51
C LYS A 135 5.17 18.90 17.85
N PRO A 136 4.01 19.56 18.10
CA PRO A 136 4.02 20.94 18.58
C PRO A 136 4.76 21.01 19.93
N ARG A 137 5.63 22.01 20.07
CA ARG A 137 6.34 22.32 21.31
C ARG A 137 5.37 22.71 22.42
#